data_AF-A0A843HXW8-F1
#
_entry.id   AF-A0A843HXW8-F1
#
_cell.length_a   1.000
_cell.length_b   1.000
_cell.length_c   1.000
_cell.angle_alpha   90.00
_cell.angle_beta   90.00
_cell.angle_gamma   90.00
#
_symmetry.space_group_name_H-M   'P 1'
#
loop_
_entity.id
_entity.type
_entity.pdbx_description
1 polymer ?
#
loop_
_entity_poly.entity_id
_entity_poly.type
_entity_poly.pdbx_seq_one_letter_code
_entity_poly.pdbx_strand_id
1 'polypeptide(L)'
;SIFFVTVGAETNLETLNLDVIVLSAELTVIAFVFKFLGVFPFAFAYSRDLRQSTLISVGMVPRGETGLVVASIGQSMNALSPTEFEGIVIMSLLTTLIGSILFRYLSHKWA
;
A
#
# COMPACT_ATOMS: atom_id res chain seq x y z
N SER A 1 -5.89 4.75 -15.41
CA SER A 1 -4.79 4.19 -16.24
C SER A 1 -3.71 5.20 -16.56
N ILE A 2 -4.05 6.41 -17.04
CA ILE A 2 -3.04 7.47 -17.30
C ILE A 2 -2.35 7.89 -15.99
N PHE A 3 -3.09 8.08 -14.89
CA PHE A 3 -2.52 8.44 -13.58
C PHE A 3 -1.36 7.53 -13.12
N PHE A 4 -1.54 6.21 -13.18
CA PHE A 4 -0.48 5.26 -12.80
C PHE A 4 0.71 5.29 -13.76
N VAL A 5 0.48 5.57 -15.05
CA VAL A 5 1.55 5.77 -16.03
C VAL A 5 2.32 7.05 -15.73
N THR A 6 1.64 8.14 -15.40
CA THR A 6 2.25 9.43 -15.06
C THR A 6 3.04 9.35 -13.77
N VAL A 7 2.43 8.85 -12.68
CA VAL A 7 3.12 8.72 -11.39
C VAL A 7 4.30 7.75 -11.49
N GLY A 8 4.14 6.64 -12.22
CA GLY A 8 5.22 5.70 -12.49
C GLY A 8 6.35 6.30 -13.33
N ALA A 9 6.05 7.19 -14.29
CA ALA A 9 7.03 7.88 -15.10
C ALA A 9 7.72 9.04 -14.36
N GLU A 10 7.04 9.68 -13.42
CA GLU A 10 7.60 10.69 -12.50
C GLU A 10 8.49 10.06 -11.43
N THR A 11 8.38 8.76 -11.20
CA THR A 11 9.26 8.07 -10.25
C THR A 11 10.65 7.97 -10.85
N ASN A 12 11.58 8.79 -10.36
CA ASN A 12 12.96 8.73 -10.83
C ASN A 12 13.68 7.56 -10.16
N LEU A 13 14.00 6.52 -10.94
CA LEU A 13 14.72 5.35 -10.43
C LEU A 13 16.23 5.58 -10.33
N GLU A 14 16.76 6.66 -10.91
CA GLU A 14 18.18 7.02 -10.82
C GLU A 14 18.53 7.62 -9.45
N THR A 15 17.54 8.17 -8.74
CA THR A 15 17.66 8.70 -7.37
C THR A 15 17.40 7.65 -6.29
N LEU A 16 17.24 6.37 -6.66
CA LEU A 16 17.09 5.24 -5.74
C LEU A 16 18.34 5.05 -4.89
N ASN A 17 18.37 5.75 -3.77
CA ASN A 17 19.33 5.53 -2.70
C ASN A 17 18.81 4.45 -1.74
N LEU A 18 19.74 3.84 -0.99
CA LEU A 18 19.41 2.89 0.07
C LEU A 18 18.39 3.47 1.06
N ASP A 19 18.45 4.77 1.33
CA ASP A 19 17.52 5.46 2.23
C ASP A 19 16.06 5.39 1.74
N VAL A 20 15.83 5.57 0.43
CA VAL A 20 14.48 5.49 -0.16
C VAL A 20 13.95 4.06 -0.08
N ILE A 21 14.80 3.07 -0.32
CA ILE A 21 14.43 1.65 -0.23
C ILE A 21 14.06 1.30 1.21
N VAL A 22 14.89 1.67 2.18
CA VAL A 22 14.62 1.43 3.61
C VAL A 22 13.33 2.11 4.05
N LEU A 23 13.16 3.40 3.72
CA LEU A 23 11.94 4.15 4.02
C LEU A 23 10.70 3.48 3.41
N SER A 24 10.76 3.10 2.13
CA SER A 24 9.63 2.45 1.45
C SER A 24 9.28 1.09 2.07
N ALA A 25 10.28 0.32 2.52
CA ALA A 25 10.09 -0.96 3.18
C ALA A 25 9.43 -0.77 4.56
N GLU A 26 9.91 0.17 5.36
CA GLU A 26 9.32 0.52 6.65
C GLU A 26 7.87 0.97 6.50
N LEU A 27 7.62 1.90 5.57
CA LEU A 27 6.26 2.37 5.26
C LEU A 27 5.36 1.24 4.79
N THR A 28 5.89 0.28 4.03
CA THR A 28 5.12 -0.89 3.56
C THR A 28 4.71 -1.78 4.74
N VAL A 29 5.64 -2.08 5.65
CA VAL A 29 5.36 -2.89 6.83
C VAL A 29 4.32 -2.20 7.72
N ILE A 30 4.54 -0.91 8.01
CA ILE A 30 3.61 -0.08 8.79
C ILE A 30 2.24 -0.07 8.12
N ALA A 31 2.16 0.23 6.82
CA ALA A 31 0.90 0.29 6.08
C ALA A 31 0.14 -1.03 6.15
N PHE A 32 0.84 -2.16 6.01
CA PHE A 32 0.24 -3.49 6.08
C PHE A 32 -0.30 -3.81 7.48
N VAL A 33 0.52 -3.59 8.52
CA VAL A 33 0.17 -3.89 9.92
C VAL A 33 -1.01 -3.04 10.37
N PHE A 34 -0.95 -1.72 10.17
CA PHE A 34 -2.02 -0.83 10.61
C PHE A 34 -3.32 -1.05 9.84
N LYS A 35 -3.26 -1.39 8.54
CA LYS A 35 -4.45 -1.77 7.79
C LYS A 35 -5.06 -3.07 8.30
N PHE A 36 -4.23 -4.08 8.54
CA PHE A 36 -4.70 -5.35 9.05
C PHE A 36 -5.33 -5.19 10.43
N LEU A 37 -4.61 -4.59 11.38
CA LEU A 37 -5.09 -4.38 12.75
C LEU A 37 -6.30 -3.44 12.82
N GLY A 38 -6.39 -2.46 11.93
CA GLY A 38 -7.52 -1.53 11.88
C GLY A 38 -8.81 -2.15 11.36
N VAL A 39 -8.73 -3.14 10.46
CA VAL A 39 -9.91 -3.77 9.83
C VAL A 39 -10.31 -5.08 10.51
N PHE A 40 -9.34 -5.90 10.91
CA PHE A 40 -9.55 -7.22 11.47
C PHE A 40 -10.57 -7.29 12.63
N PRO A 41 -10.52 -6.43 13.66
CA PRO A 41 -11.47 -6.53 14.78
C PRO A 41 -12.92 -6.26 14.34
N PHE A 42 -13.14 -5.32 13.42
CA PHE A 42 -14.47 -5.02 12.89
C PHE A 42 -14.96 -6.12 11.94
N ALA A 43 -14.07 -6.63 11.09
CA ALA A 43 -14.37 -7.75 10.22
C ALA A 43 -14.72 -9.01 11.03
N PHE A 44 -14.01 -9.25 12.14
CA PHE A 44 -14.29 -10.36 13.05
C PHE A 44 -15.59 -10.18 13.84
N ALA A 45 -15.89 -8.95 14.30
CA ALA A 45 -17.16 -8.65 14.94
C ALA A 45 -18.35 -8.96 14.02
N TYR A 46 -18.19 -8.76 12.70
CA TYR A 46 -19.23 -9.04 11.71
C TYR A 46 -19.28 -10.51 11.26
N SER A 47 -18.17 -11.08 10.78
CA SER A 47 -18.18 -12.43 10.20
C SER A 47 -18.12 -13.55 11.23
N ARG A 48 -17.57 -13.28 12.44
CA ARG A 48 -17.26 -14.28 13.49
C ARG A 48 -16.44 -15.49 13.02
N ASP A 49 -15.80 -15.38 11.86
CA ASP A 49 -14.92 -16.39 11.29
C ASP A 49 -13.57 -15.78 10.97
N LEU A 50 -12.53 -16.33 11.59
CA LEU A 50 -11.14 -15.90 11.44
C LEU A 50 -10.67 -15.92 9.98
N ARG A 51 -11.13 -16.89 9.18
CA ARG A 51 -10.72 -16.99 7.77
C ARG A 51 -11.32 -15.86 6.95
N GLN A 52 -12.63 -15.66 7.06
CA GLN A 52 -13.31 -14.54 6.41
C GLN A 52 -12.79 -13.18 6.87
N SER A 53 -12.57 -12.97 8.17
CA SER A 53 -12.04 -11.69 8.68
C SER A 53 -10.64 -11.40 8.16
N THR A 54 -9.79 -12.42 8.09
CA THR A 54 -8.44 -12.29 7.52
C THR A 54 -8.50 -11.97 6.03
N LEU A 55 -9.40 -12.62 5.28
CA LEU A 55 -9.59 -12.35 3.86
C LEU A 55 -10.03 -10.90 3.60
N ILE A 56 -10.99 -10.40 4.38
CA ILE A 56 -11.46 -9.01 4.31
C ILE A 56 -10.31 -8.05 4.62
N SER A 57 -9.56 -8.32 5.70
CA SER A 57 -8.46 -7.45 6.13
C SER A 57 -7.35 -7.37 5.09
N VAL A 58 -6.96 -8.50 4.50
CA VAL A 58 -5.95 -8.54 3.42
C VAL A 58 -6.48 -7.88 2.15
N GLY A 59 -7.76 -8.05 1.82
CA GLY A 59 -8.40 -7.41 0.68
C GLY A 59 -8.43 -5.88 0.75
N MET A 60 -8.31 -5.30 1.96
CA MET A 60 -8.27 -3.85 2.17
C MET A 60 -6.86 -3.24 2.24
N VAL A 61 -5.81 -4.07 2.06
CA VAL A 61 -4.41 -3.64 2.04
C VAL A 61 -4.02 -2.89 0.76
N PRO A 62 -4.37 -3.34 -0.46
CA PRO A 62 -3.95 -2.68 -1.69
C PRO A 62 -4.27 -1.19 -1.67
N ARG A 63 -3.24 -0.35 -1.79
CA ARG A 63 -3.37 1.12 -1.83
C ARG A 63 -3.46 1.57 -3.28
N GLY A 64 -4.63 2.10 -3.62
CA GLY A 64 -4.92 2.60 -4.96
C GLY A 64 -4.44 4.03 -5.21
N GLU A 65 -5.03 4.62 -6.24
CA GLU A 65 -4.76 5.96 -6.75
C GLU A 65 -4.86 7.08 -5.70
N THR A 66 -5.78 6.96 -4.75
CA THR A 66 -6.05 8.03 -3.77
C THR A 66 -4.86 8.32 -2.86
N GLY A 67 -4.07 7.29 -2.49
CA GLY A 67 -2.86 7.48 -1.69
C GLY A 67 -1.78 8.26 -2.45
N LEU A 68 -1.64 7.98 -3.74
CA LEU A 68 -0.70 8.64 -4.63
C LEU A 68 -1.13 10.09 -4.94
N VAL A 69 -2.44 10.33 -5.09
CA VAL A 69 -2.98 11.70 -5.28
C VAL A 69 -2.67 12.57 -4.06
N VAL A 70 -2.88 12.05 -2.84
CA VAL A 70 -2.55 12.78 -1.62
C VAL A 70 -1.05 13.04 -1.50
N ALA A 71 -0.21 12.08 -1.87
CA ALA A 71 1.24 12.26 -1.90
C ALA A 71 1.67 13.33 -2.91
N SER A 72 1.07 13.34 -4.10
CA SER A 72 1.34 14.35 -5.14
C SER A 72 0.93 15.75 -4.68
N ILE A 73 -0.23 15.89 -4.05
CA ILE A 73 -0.66 17.17 -3.45
C ILE A 73 0.34 17.59 -2.35
N GLY A 74 0.74 16.67 -1.48
CA GLY A 74 1.72 16.95 -0.41
C GLY A 74 3.08 17.42 -0.94
N GLN A 75 3.56 16.81 -2.03
CA GLN A 75 4.79 17.23 -2.70
C GLN A 75 4.64 18.63 -3.34
N SER A 76 3.50 18.90 -3.99
CA SER A 76 3.24 20.22 -4.60
C SER A 76 3.19 21.37 -3.57
N MET A 77 2.82 21.05 -2.32
CA MET A 77 2.80 21.98 -1.20
C MET A 77 4.14 22.09 -0.46
N ASN A 78 5.20 21.42 -0.95
CA ASN A 78 6.48 21.25 -0.26
C ASN A 78 6.36 20.65 1.16
N ALA A 79 5.28 19.90 1.42
CA ALA A 79 5.09 19.16 2.67
C ALA A 79 5.82 17.80 2.66
N LEU A 80 6.14 17.30 1.47
CA LEU A 80 6.90 16.07 1.25
C LEU A 80 8.14 16.39 0.43
N SER A 81 9.29 15.88 0.87
CA SER A 81 10.51 15.85 0.07
C SER A 81 10.37 14.89 -1.12
N PRO A 82 11.19 15.06 -2.18
CA PRO A 82 11.19 14.14 -3.31
C PRO A 82 11.42 12.67 -2.92
N THR A 83 12.31 12.42 -1.94
CA THR A 83 12.61 11.08 -1.44
C THR A 83 11.44 10.44 -0.70
N GLU A 84 10.67 11.23 0.05
CA GLU A 84 9.45 10.74 0.72
C GLU A 84 8.35 10.43 -0.28
N PHE A 85 8.18 11.26 -1.31
CA PHE A 85 7.24 11.01 -2.40
C PHE A 85 7.57 9.69 -3.11
N GLU A 86 8.83 9.50 -3.54
CA GLU A 86 9.30 8.25 -4.15
C GLU A 86 9.05 7.04 -3.24
N GLY A 87 9.37 7.16 -1.95
CA GLY A 87 9.12 6.11 -0.95
C GLY A 87 7.64 5.73 -0.83
N ILE A 88 6.73 6.71 -0.89
CA ILE A 88 5.28 6.48 -0.88
C ILE A 88 4.82 5.80 -2.18
N VAL A 89 5.37 6.20 -3.34
CA VAL A 89 5.05 5.55 -4.62
C VAL A 89 5.42 4.07 -4.58
N ILE A 90 6.66 3.76 -4.17
CA ILE A 90 7.16 2.38 -4.05
C ILE A 90 6.32 1.59 -3.04
N MET A 91 6.02 2.16 -1.87
CA MET A 91 5.15 1.52 -0.89
C MET A 91 3.75 1.23 -1.45
N SER A 92 3.16 2.15 -2.21
CA SER A 92 1.84 1.94 -2.83
C SER A 92 1.87 0.80 -3.85
N LEU A 93 2.95 0.70 -4.63
CA LEU A 93 3.16 -0.41 -5.57
C LEU A 93 3.33 -1.74 -4.82
N LEU A 94 4.20 -1.78 -3.80
CA LEU A 94 4.47 -3.00 -3.01
C LEU A 94 3.23 -3.49 -2.28
N THR A 95 2.51 -2.61 -1.58
CA THR A 95 1.26 -2.98 -0.88
C THR A 95 0.19 -3.48 -1.83
N THR A 96 0.11 -2.93 -3.05
CA THR A 96 -0.83 -3.39 -4.09
C THR A 96 -0.47 -4.77 -4.61
N LEU A 97 0.79 -5.00 -4.98
CA LEU A 97 1.26 -6.30 -5.48
C LEU A 97 1.14 -7.38 -4.40
N ILE A 98 1.72 -7.14 -3.22
CA ILE A 98 1.71 -8.09 -2.11
C ILE A 98 0.28 -8.35 -1.65
N GLY A 99 -0.53 -7.30 -1.46
CA GLY A 99 -1.92 -7.42 -1.03
C GLY A 99 -2.77 -8.21 -2.04
N SER A 100 -2.63 -7.92 -3.34
CA SER A 100 -3.41 -8.62 -4.39
C SER A 100 -3.01 -10.09 -4.53
N ILE A 101 -1.70 -10.39 -4.49
CA ILE A 101 -1.19 -11.77 -4.55
C ILE A 101 -1.66 -12.55 -3.33
N LEU A 102 -1.52 -11.98 -2.13
CA LEU A 102 -1.90 -12.62 -0.89
C LEU A 102 -3.41 -12.84 -0.82
N PHE A 103 -4.21 -11.85 -1.21
CA PHE A 103 -5.66 -11.97 -1.28
C PHE A 103 -6.08 -13.11 -2.21
N ARG A 104 -5.50 -13.16 -3.43
CA ARG A 104 -5.80 -14.22 -4.41
C ARG A 104 -5.38 -15.61 -3.93
N TYR A 105 -4.24 -15.71 -3.25
CA TYR A 105 -3.78 -16.97 -2.69
C TYR A 105 -4.70 -17.46 -1.55
N LEU A 106 -5.06 -16.57 -0.62
CA LEU A 106 -5.93 -16.90 0.51
C LEU A 106 -7.36 -17.20 0.06
N SER A 107 -7.88 -16.46 -0.93
CA SER A 107 -9.23 -16.70 -1.45
C SER A 107 -9.33 -18.06 -2.12
N HIS A 108 -8.32 -18.50 -2.87
CA HIS A 108 -8.31 -19.84 -3.46
C HIS A 108 -8.08 -20.95 -2.42
N LYS A 109 -7.31 -20.69 -1.36
CA LYS A 109 -7.03 -21.67 -0.31
C LYS A 109 -8.22 -21.89 0.64
N TRP A 110 -9.08 -20.89 0.80
CA TRP A 110 -10.19 -20.90 1.74
C TRP A 110 -11.58 -20.88 1.08
N ALA A 111 -11.64 -20.88 -0.25
CA ALA A 111 -12.84 -21.25 -1.02
C ALA A 111 -13.13 -22.75 -0.85
#